data_AF-W9NGD2-F1
#
_entry.id   AF-W9NGD2-F1
#
_cell.length_a   1.000
_cell.length_b   1.000
_cell.length_c   1.000
_cell.angle_alpha   90.00
_cell.angle_beta   90.00
_cell.angle_gamma   90.00
#
_symmetry.space_group_name_H-M   'P 1'
#
loop_
_entity.id
_entity.type
_entity.pdbx_description
1 polymer ?
#
loop_
_entity_poly.entity_id
_entity_poly.type
_entity_poly.pdbx_seq_one_letter_code
_entity_poly.pdbx_strand_id
1 'polypeptide(L)'
;MIDYAFLLRPDKALETRITNFVAELPDVQSFNQSTHEPLCKEPTGVLIETKVESKRQGEGKTQLGIWLASWFGRVAKFEGSKKLPFLSVILVVCENWELYSAFNKEDRFEVCGPI
;
A
#
# COMPACT_ATOMS: atom_id res chain seq x y z
N MET A 1 -3.58 12.02 6.47
CA MET A 1 -5.03 11.78 6.67
C MET A 1 -5.41 10.71 5.66
N ILE A 2 -6.12 9.67 6.08
CA ILE A 2 -6.64 8.63 5.19
C ILE A 2 -8.12 8.92 5.05
N ASP A 3 -8.54 9.42 3.89
CA ASP A 3 -9.94 9.74 3.63
C ASP A 3 -10.75 8.46 3.36
N TYR A 4 -10.15 7.44 2.73
CA TYR A 4 -10.77 6.14 2.45
C TYR A 4 -9.73 5.00 2.52
N ALA A 5 -10.19 3.81 2.91
CA ALA A 5 -9.36 2.59 2.90
C ALA A 5 -10.11 1.38 2.32
N PHE A 6 -9.42 0.58 1.50
CA PHE A 6 -9.89 -0.70 1.00
C PHE A 6 -9.16 -1.84 1.70
N LEU A 7 -9.89 -2.53 2.57
CA LEU A 7 -9.35 -3.61 3.37
C LEU A 7 -9.54 -4.95 2.68
N LEU A 8 -8.46 -5.73 2.62
CA LEU A 8 -8.54 -7.16 2.34
C LEU A 8 -8.93 -7.85 3.65
N ARG A 9 -9.94 -8.72 3.63
CA ARG A 9 -10.37 -9.46 4.81
C ARG A 9 -9.62 -10.80 4.88
N PRO A 10 -8.60 -10.94 5.74
CA PRO A 10 -7.88 -12.20 5.87
C PRO A 10 -8.75 -13.25 6.55
N ASP A 11 -8.42 -14.52 6.33
CA ASP A 11 -8.91 -15.58 7.22
C ASP A 11 -8.22 -15.50 8.60
N LYS A 12 -8.74 -16.27 9.58
CA LYS A 12 -8.20 -16.26 10.95
C LYS A 12 -6.72 -16.63 11.05
N ALA A 13 -6.25 -17.53 10.18
CA ALA A 13 -4.86 -17.98 10.21
C ALA A 13 -3.92 -16.86 9.74
N LEU A 14 -4.28 -16.18 8.65
CA LEU A 14 -3.55 -15.03 8.14
C LEU A 14 -3.62 -13.83 9.09
N GLU A 15 -4.79 -13.54 9.67
CA GLU A 15 -4.97 -12.50 10.69
C GLU A 15 -4.03 -12.70 11.89
N THR A 16 -3.91 -13.94 12.38
CA THR A 16 -2.99 -14.29 13.47
C THR A 16 -1.54 -14.03 13.07
N ARG A 17 -1.13 -14.45 11.86
CA ARG A 17 0.22 -14.20 11.35
C ARG A 17 0.54 -12.71 11.24
N ILE A 18 -0.40 -11.91 10.73
CA ILE A 18 -0.24 -10.45 10.62
C ILE A 18 -0.09 -9.83 12.01
N THR A 19 -0.94 -10.23 12.97
CA THR A 19 -0.88 -9.70 14.34
C THR A 19 0.47 -9.97 15.00
N ASN A 20 1.00 -11.19 14.89
CA ASN A 20 2.30 -11.55 15.45
C ASN A 20 3.43 -10.75 14.80
N PHE A 21 3.44 -10.69 13.46
CA PHE A 21 4.45 -9.92 12.72
C PHE A 21 4.46 -8.43 13.14
N VAL A 22 3.27 -7.82 13.24
CA VAL A 22 3.15 -6.40 13.63
C VAL A 22 3.68 -6.16 15.05
N ALA A 23 3.45 -7.09 15.98
CA ALA A 23 3.93 -7.00 17.35
C ALA A 23 5.47 -7.12 17.47
N GLU A 24 6.12 -7.80 16.52
CA GLU A 24 7.56 -8.00 16.46
C GLU A 24 8.32 -6.81 15.82
N LEU A 25 7.62 -5.85 15.22
CA LEU A 25 8.26 -4.68 14.61
C LEU A 25 8.86 -3.76 15.70
N PRO A 26 10.14 -3.36 15.58
CA PRO A 26 10.84 -2.60 16.62
C PRO A 26 10.41 -1.14 16.71
N ASP A 27 9.88 -0.59 15.61
CA ASP A 27 9.53 0.83 15.49
C ASP A 27 8.00 0.99 15.50
N VAL A 28 7.41 1.13 14.32
CA VAL A 28 5.98 1.32 14.12
C VAL A 28 5.31 -0.03 13.97
N GLN A 29 4.52 -0.41 14.99
CA GLN A 29 3.67 -1.59 15.01
C GLN A 29 2.45 -1.39 14.09
N SER A 30 2.71 -1.31 12.80
CA SER A 30 1.69 -1.30 11.77
C SER A 30 2.10 -2.14 10.56
N PHE A 31 1.16 -2.93 10.06
CA PHE A 31 1.25 -3.64 8.80
C PHE A 31 1.23 -2.68 7.61
N ASN A 32 0.54 -1.54 7.75
CA ASN A 32 0.39 -0.54 6.69
C ASN A 32 1.18 0.74 7.00
N GLN A 33 1.09 1.72 6.10
CA GLN A 33 1.67 3.06 6.26
C GLN A 33 0.83 3.97 7.18
N SER A 34 0.06 3.40 8.11
CA SER A 34 -0.84 4.13 9.01
C SER A 34 -0.78 3.59 10.43
N THR A 35 -0.70 4.47 11.42
CA THR A 35 -0.85 4.11 12.84
C THR A 35 -2.30 4.21 13.33
N HIS A 36 -3.24 4.52 12.43
CA HIS A 36 -4.65 4.51 12.78
C HIS A 36 -5.06 3.09 13.19
N GLU A 37 -5.51 2.92 14.43
CA GLU A 37 -5.74 1.62 15.06
C GLU A 37 -6.64 0.67 14.25
N PRO A 38 -7.74 1.13 13.62
CA PRO A 38 -8.54 0.30 12.71
C PRO A 38 -7.80 -0.23 11.47
N LEU A 39 -6.66 0.37 11.11
CA LEU A 39 -5.90 0.04 9.91
C LEU A 39 -4.53 -0.53 10.21
N CYS A 40 -4.08 -0.58 11.47
CA CYS A 40 -2.71 -0.96 11.76
C CYS A 40 -2.44 -2.46 11.53
N LYS A 41 -3.47 -3.31 11.59
CA LYS A 41 -3.35 -4.77 11.38
C LYS A 41 -4.14 -5.29 10.18
N GLU A 42 -4.92 -4.45 9.52
CA GLU A 42 -5.79 -4.86 8.42
C GLU A 42 -5.02 -4.76 7.09
N PRO A 43 -4.72 -5.85 6.37
CA PRO A 43 -3.97 -5.73 5.11
C PRO A 43 -4.73 -4.85 4.10
N THR A 44 -4.11 -3.75 3.67
CA THR A 44 -4.70 -2.81 2.69
C THR A 44 -3.88 -2.72 1.41
N GLY A 45 -4.55 -2.35 0.32
CA GLY A 45 -3.88 -1.79 -0.86
C GLY A 45 -3.26 -0.42 -0.57
N VAL A 46 -2.39 0.06 -1.47
CA VAL A 46 -1.89 1.45 -1.41
C VAL A 46 -2.96 2.39 -1.96
N LEU A 47 -3.42 3.31 -1.10
CA LEU A 47 -4.43 4.30 -1.43
C LEU A 47 -3.79 5.67 -1.36
N ILE A 48 -3.85 6.41 -2.47
CA ILE A 48 -3.27 7.74 -2.54
C ILE A 48 -4.33 8.67 -3.07
N GLU A 49 -4.76 9.57 -2.19
CA GLU A 49 -5.53 10.73 -2.58
C GLU A 49 -4.57 11.92 -2.72
N THR A 50 -4.58 12.54 -3.88
CA THR A 50 -3.82 13.78 -4.11
C THR A 50 -4.83 14.91 -4.27
N LYS A 51 -4.98 15.73 -3.23
CA LYS A 51 -5.91 16.90 -3.22
C LYS A 51 -5.38 18.12 -3.97
N VAL A 52 -4.35 17.95 -4.79
CA VAL A 52 -3.66 19.07 -5.45
C VAL A 52 -4.33 19.36 -6.79
N GLU A 53 -4.72 20.63 -6.97
CA GLU A 53 -5.13 21.18 -8.26
C GLU A 53 -4.16 20.73 -9.36
N SER A 54 -4.73 20.34 -10.50
CA SER A 54 -4.18 19.79 -11.75
C SER A 54 -2.75 20.20 -12.19
N LYS A 55 -2.15 21.26 -11.64
CA LYS A 55 -0.77 21.71 -11.93
C LYS A 55 0.33 20.94 -11.18
N ARG A 56 0.01 20.04 -10.24
CA ARG A 56 1.02 19.26 -9.48
C ARG A 56 0.94 17.73 -9.63
N GLN A 57 0.46 17.24 -10.78
CA GLN A 57 0.41 15.79 -11.07
C GLN A 57 1.74 15.04 -10.80
N GLY A 58 2.89 15.69 -10.98
CA GLY A 58 4.20 15.10 -10.67
C GLY A 58 4.40 14.79 -9.17
N GLU A 59 3.79 15.58 -8.28
CA GLU A 59 3.86 15.37 -6.82
C GLU A 59 3.09 14.10 -6.43
N GLY A 60 1.91 13.89 -7.02
CA GLY A 60 1.11 12.67 -6.82
C GLY A 60 1.81 11.39 -7.27
N LYS A 61 2.45 11.42 -8.44
CA LYS A 61 3.25 10.28 -8.95
C LYS A 61 4.50 10.01 -8.09
N THR A 62 5.12 11.05 -7.55
CA THR A 62 6.27 10.93 -6.65
C THR A 62 5.86 10.29 -5.33
N GLN A 63 4.76 10.75 -4.74
CA GLN A 63 4.17 10.14 -3.55
C GLN A 63 3.80 8.67 -3.82
N LEU A 64 3.25 8.36 -5.00
CA LEU A 64 3.00 6.99 -5.43
C LEU A 64 4.25 6.11 -5.43
N GLY A 65 5.35 6.58 -6.03
CA GLY A 65 6.61 5.84 -6.03
C GLY A 65 7.11 5.52 -4.62
N ILE A 66 7.07 6.51 -3.72
CA ILE A 66 7.50 6.34 -2.31
C ILE A 66 6.62 5.32 -1.58
N TRP A 67 5.31 5.40 -1.76
CA TRP A 67 4.36 4.51 -1.08
C TRP A 67 4.47 3.07 -1.59
N LEU A 68 4.62 2.88 -2.90
CA LEU A 68 4.84 1.57 -3.51
C LEU A 68 6.14 0.93 -2.98
N ALA A 69 7.23 1.69 -2.98
CA ALA A 69 8.51 1.20 -2.48
C ALA A 69 8.43 0.79 -1.00
N SER A 70 7.76 1.61 -0.18
CA SER A 70 7.52 1.31 1.23
C SER A 70 6.68 0.06 1.44
N TRP A 71 5.60 -0.12 0.65
CA TRP A 71 4.75 -1.30 0.72
C TRP A 71 5.52 -2.58 0.35
N PHE A 72 6.15 -2.61 -0.83
CA PHE A 72 6.91 -3.78 -1.28
C PHE A 72 8.06 -4.13 -0.33
N GLY A 73 8.78 -3.13 0.18
CA GLY A 73 9.83 -3.32 1.17
C GLY A 73 9.33 -3.90 2.48
N ARG A 74 8.10 -3.56 2.90
CA ARG A 74 7.49 -4.11 4.13
C ARG A 74 7.00 -5.54 3.94
N VAL A 75 6.29 -5.82 2.86
CA VAL A 75 5.73 -7.16 2.62
C VAL A 75 6.83 -8.19 2.33
N ALA A 76 7.93 -7.79 1.69
CA ALA A 76 9.10 -8.66 1.51
C ALA A 76 9.71 -9.15 2.85
N LYS A 77 9.57 -8.38 3.94
CA LYS A 77 9.99 -8.80 5.29
C LYS A 77 9.02 -9.80 5.92
N PHE A 78 7.73 -9.74 5.56
CA PHE A 78 6.67 -10.59 6.12
C PHE A 78 6.62 -12.00 5.50
N GLU A 79 6.75 -12.12 4.18
CA GLU A 79 6.59 -13.41 3.45
C GLU A 79 7.93 -14.13 3.17
N GLY A 80 9.06 -13.54 3.59
CA GLY A 80 10.37 -13.90 3.05
C GLY A 80 10.49 -13.47 1.58
N SER A 81 11.60 -13.79 0.92
CA SER A 81 11.95 -13.34 -0.44
C SER A 81 11.03 -13.82 -1.58
N LYS A 82 9.80 -14.26 -1.28
CA LYS A 82 8.82 -14.65 -2.29
C LYS A 82 8.43 -13.43 -3.12
N LYS A 83 8.44 -13.62 -4.44
CA LYS A 83 7.98 -12.61 -5.41
C LYS A 83 6.49 -12.34 -5.18
N LEU A 84 6.17 -11.14 -4.71
CA LEU A 84 4.81 -10.66 -4.61
C LEU A 84 4.29 -10.39 -6.03
N PRO A 85 3.17 -11.00 -6.44
CA PRO A 85 2.79 -11.03 -7.85
C PRO A 85 2.36 -9.66 -8.37
N PHE A 86 1.62 -8.87 -7.58
CA PHE A 86 1.24 -7.48 -7.88
C PHE A 86 0.52 -6.84 -6.68
N LEU A 87 0.40 -5.51 -6.68
CA LEU A 87 -0.36 -4.70 -5.73
C LEU A 87 -1.36 -3.83 -6.49
N SER A 88 -2.64 -3.89 -6.11
CA SER A 88 -3.64 -2.94 -6.60
C SER A 88 -3.44 -1.56 -5.97
N VAL A 89 -3.49 -0.52 -6.80
CA VAL A 89 -3.29 0.87 -6.41
C VAL A 89 -4.50 1.67 -6.84
N ILE A 90 -5.11 2.40 -5.92
CA ILE A 90 -6.17 3.35 -6.23
C ILE A 90 -5.60 4.75 -6.11
N LEU A 91 -5.57 5.46 -7.25
CA LEU A 91 -5.18 6.86 -7.31
C LEU A 91 -6.45 7.71 -7.42
N VAL A 92 -6.64 8.60 -6.45
CA VAL A 92 -7.77 9.53 -6.44
C VAL A 92 -7.23 10.94 -6.65
N VAL A 93 -7.65 11.57 -7.75
CA VAL A 93 -7.30 12.96 -8.09
C VAL A 93 -8.60 13.75 -8.21
N CYS A 94 -8.89 14.58 -7.21
CA CYS A 94 -10.18 15.25 -7.07
C CYS A 94 -11.33 14.20 -7.08
N GLU A 95 -12.29 14.31 -7.99
CA GLU A 95 -13.40 13.36 -8.18
C GLU A 95 -13.05 12.13 -9.04
N ASN A 96 -11.85 12.08 -9.62
CA ASN A 96 -11.45 10.99 -10.52
C ASN A 96 -10.78 9.86 -9.76
N TRP A 97 -11.30 8.65 -9.96
CA TRP A 97 -10.79 7.42 -9.36
C TRP A 97 -10.19 6.56 -10.46
N GLU A 98 -8.92 6.21 -10.31
CA GLU A 98 -8.19 5.40 -11.27
C GLU A 98 -7.60 4.17 -10.58
N LEU A 99 -7.84 2.99 -11.15
CA LEU A 99 -7.27 1.73 -10.69
C LEU A 99 -6.01 1.41 -11.50
N TYR A 100 -4.91 1.17 -10.79
CA TYR A 100 -3.64 0.73 -11.34
C TYR A 100 -3.21 -0.59 -10.70
N SER A 101 -2.31 -1.30 -11.38
CA SER A 101 -1.62 -2.48 -10.86
C SER A 101 -0.12 -2.20 -10.82
N ALA A 102 0.48 -2.35 -9.64
CA ALA A 102 1.92 -2.23 -9.44
C ALA A 102 2.59 -3.61 -9.36
N PHE A 103 3.72 -3.76 -10.02
CA PHE A 103 4.48 -5.00 -10.11
C PHE A 103 5.91 -4.76 -9.59
N ASN A 104 6.45 -5.72 -8.85
CA ASN A 104 7.86 -5.73 -8.50
C ASN A 104 8.65 -6.53 -9.54
N LYS A 105 9.51 -5.86 -10.31
CA LYS A 105 10.41 -6.46 -11.31
C LYS A 105 11.85 -6.63 -10.80
N GLU A 106 12.06 -6.88 -9.51
CA GLU A 106 13.39 -7.00 -8.86
C GLU A 106 14.20 -5.69 -8.86
N ASP A 107 14.41 -5.06 -10.02
CA ASP A 107 15.18 -3.81 -10.20
C ASP A 107 14.31 -2.56 -10.06
N ARG A 108 13.00 -2.65 -10.36
CA ARG A 108 12.08 -1.53 -10.35
C ARG A 108 10.64 -1.93 -10.05
N PHE A 109 9.84 -0.94 -9.67
CA PHE A 109 8.38 -1.07 -9.64
C PHE A 109 7.80 -0.56 -10.96
N GLU A 110 7.03 -1.40 -11.63
CA GLU A 110 6.25 -0.99 -12.80
C GLU A 110 4.80 -0.79 -12.40
N VAL A 111 4.14 0.23 -12.94
CA VAL A 111 2.73 0.52 -12.68
C VAL A 111 1.99 0.54 -14.01
N CYS A 112 0.94 -0.27 -14.15
CA CYS A 112 0.12 -0.39 -15.35
C CYS A 112 -1.32 0.08 -15.08
N GLY A 113 -1.92 0.78 -16.04
CA GLY A 113 -3.28 1.35 -15.96
C GLY A 113 -3.36 2.74 -16.61
N PRO A 114 -4.46 3.49 -16.37
CA PRO A 114 -5.64 3.07 -15.61
C PRO A 114 -6.46 2.00 -16.35
N ILE A 115 -7.25 1.22 -15.61
CA ILE A 115 -8.25 0.25 -16.12
C ILE A 115 -9.65 0.84 -15.94
#